data_AF-A0A1I7TKT4-F1
#
_entry.id   AF-A0A1I7TKT4-F1
#
_cell.length_a   1.000
_cell.length_b   1.000
_cell.length_c   1.000
_cell.angle_alpha   90.00
_cell.angle_beta   90.00
_cell.angle_gamma   90.00
#
_symmetry.space_group_name_H-M   'P 1'
#
loop_
_entity.id
_entity.type
_entity.pdbx_description
1 polymer ?
#
loop_
_entity_poly.entity_id
_entity_poly.type
_entity_poly.pdbx_seq_one_letter_code
_entity_poly.pdbx_strand_id
1 'polypeptide(L)'
;MSSLRNYFALLLALILPLAIICHGPEDYRPEEGLTGHNGVFQVLPWTKYELSLISSLHATANYPEVMKMVRDKLLISDVAPNDRRKIERMLKSLRPPPVFNSFLNEHEAEEVRKAHSEKNVDDVLYVIGRKLSELPDFLRDQAVTYLTKHTPTIQPPDF
;
A
#
# COMPACT_ATOMS: atom_id res chain seq x y z
N MET A 1 44.40 -36.65 0.62
CA MET A 1 43.17 -36.05 1.17
C MET A 1 42.76 -34.80 0.39
N SER A 2 42.49 -34.93 -0.93
CA SER A 2 42.16 -33.79 -1.82
C SER A 2 40.80 -33.91 -2.53
N SER A 3 39.98 -34.90 -2.17
CA SER A 3 38.72 -35.16 -2.85
C SER A 3 37.59 -34.28 -2.30
N LEU A 4 37.37 -34.28 -0.98
CA LEU A 4 36.26 -33.55 -0.34
C LEU A 4 36.29 -32.02 -0.57
N ARG A 5 37.48 -31.42 -0.61
CA ARG A 5 37.64 -29.96 -0.72
C ARG A 5 37.27 -29.43 -2.11
N ASN A 6 37.49 -30.23 -3.15
CA ASN A 6 37.13 -29.86 -4.53
C ASN A 6 35.63 -30.00 -4.78
N TYR A 7 34.96 -31.00 -4.18
CA TYR A 7 33.50 -31.11 -4.28
C TYR A 7 32.78 -30.00 -3.52
N PHE A 8 33.29 -29.58 -2.36
CA PHE A 8 32.71 -28.46 -1.61
C PHE A 8 32.85 -27.12 -2.36
N ALA A 9 33.98 -26.88 -3.02
CA ALA A 9 34.20 -25.68 -3.82
C ALA A 9 33.31 -25.64 -5.07
N LEU A 10 33.10 -26.79 -5.73
CA LEU A 10 32.17 -26.93 -6.86
C LEU A 10 30.71 -26.76 -6.44
N LEU A 11 30.32 -27.27 -5.27
CA LEU A 11 28.99 -27.09 -4.72
C LEU A 11 28.72 -25.60 -4.39
N LEU A 12 29.67 -24.91 -3.75
CA LEU A 12 29.54 -23.49 -3.44
C LEU A 12 29.45 -22.62 -4.71
N ALA A 13 30.22 -22.96 -5.75
CA ALA A 13 30.21 -22.26 -7.03
C ALA A 13 28.91 -22.46 -7.84
N LEU A 14 28.19 -23.56 -7.60
CA LEU A 14 26.88 -23.86 -8.20
C LEU A 14 25.72 -23.21 -7.44
N ILE A 15 25.84 -23.00 -6.13
CA ILE A 15 24.79 -22.40 -5.30
C ILE A 15 24.82 -20.87 -5.35
N LEU A 16 26.01 -20.24 -5.47
CA LEU A 16 26.12 -18.78 -5.55
C LEU A 16 25.32 -18.13 -6.70
N PRO A 17 25.29 -18.67 -7.94
CA PRO A 17 24.46 -18.10 -8.99
C PRO A 17 22.97 -18.43 -8.83
N LEU A 18 22.59 -19.52 -8.13
CA LEU A 18 21.18 -19.81 -7.82
C LEU A 18 20.62 -18.87 -6.74
N ALA A 19 21.43 -18.50 -5.74
CA ALA A 19 21.02 -17.51 -4.74
C ALA A 19 20.80 -16.11 -5.34
N ILE A 20 21.44 -15.80 -6.47
CA ILE A 20 21.24 -14.55 -7.22
C ILE A 20 19.95 -14.60 -8.07
N ILE A 21 19.51 -15.78 -8.50
CA ILE A 21 18.26 -15.95 -9.26
C ILE A 21 17.02 -16.00 -8.33
N CYS A 22 17.18 -16.38 -7.06
CA CYS A 22 16.08 -16.44 -6.10
C CYS A 22 15.77 -15.13 -5.37
N HIS A 23 16.57 -14.07 -5.56
CA HIS A 23 16.31 -12.73 -5.03
C HIS A 23 16.47 -11.67 -6.12
N GLY A 24 15.69 -11.79 -7.19
CA GLY A 24 15.27 -10.58 -7.90
C GLY A 24 14.40 -9.76 -6.94
N PRO A 25 14.57 -8.43 -6.83
CA PRO A 25 13.53 -7.61 -6.23
C PRO A 25 12.27 -7.86 -7.06
N GLU A 26 11.35 -8.64 -6.48
CA GLU A 26 10.01 -8.90 -6.99
C GLU A 26 9.49 -7.64 -7.66
N ASP A 27 9.05 -7.84 -8.90
CA ASP A 27 8.74 -6.88 -9.94
C ASP A 27 7.49 -6.07 -9.56
N TYR A 28 7.51 -5.39 -8.41
CA TYR A 28 6.41 -4.57 -7.93
C TYR A 28 6.24 -3.41 -8.88
N ARG A 29 5.31 -3.56 -9.83
CA ARG A 29 4.88 -2.48 -10.71
C ARG A 29 3.92 -1.63 -9.86
N PRO A 30 4.25 -0.37 -9.55
CA PRO A 30 3.36 0.48 -8.75
C PRO A 30 1.95 0.61 -9.35
N GLU A 31 1.84 0.40 -10.67
CA GLU A 31 0.60 0.33 -11.44
C GLU A 31 -0.33 -0.84 -11.00
N GLU A 32 0.24 -1.95 -10.52
CA GLU A 32 -0.49 -3.11 -9.99
C GLU A 32 -1.05 -2.86 -8.57
N GLY A 33 -0.49 -1.88 -7.85
CA GLY A 33 -0.98 -1.43 -6.56
C GLY A 33 -2.36 -0.74 -6.62
N LEU A 34 -2.82 -0.37 -7.83
CA LEU A 34 -4.14 0.22 -8.06
C LEU A 34 -5.24 -0.79 -8.42
N THR A 35 -5.00 -2.09 -8.22
CA THR A 35 -6.03 -3.14 -8.41
C THR A 35 -7.17 -3.05 -7.38
N GLY A 36 -6.95 -2.35 -6.27
CA GLY A 36 -7.99 -2.02 -5.31
C GLY A 36 -9.23 -1.38 -5.96
N HIS A 37 -10.41 -1.69 -5.42
CA HIS A 37 -11.69 -1.15 -5.91
C HIS A 37 -11.95 -1.43 -7.40
N ASN A 38 -11.61 -2.64 -7.86
CA ASN A 38 -11.79 -3.11 -9.24
C ASN A 38 -11.00 -2.31 -10.29
N GLY A 39 -9.84 -1.75 -9.92
CA GLY A 39 -8.99 -1.02 -10.86
C GLY A 39 -9.58 0.32 -11.34
N VAL A 40 -10.64 0.83 -10.69
CA VAL A 40 -11.34 2.05 -11.14
C VAL A 40 -10.42 3.26 -11.25
N PHE A 41 -9.34 3.30 -10.46
CA PHE A 41 -8.38 4.39 -10.49
C PHE A 41 -7.21 4.18 -11.47
N GLN A 42 -7.07 3.01 -12.10
CA GLN A 42 -5.99 2.73 -13.07
C GLN A 42 -6.14 3.54 -14.37
N VAL A 43 -7.34 4.02 -14.68
CA VAL A 43 -7.61 4.85 -15.87
C VAL A 43 -7.04 6.27 -15.75
N LEU A 44 -6.64 6.69 -14.54
CA LEU A 44 -6.01 7.98 -14.34
C LEU A 44 -4.51 7.87 -14.64
N PRO A 45 -3.90 8.87 -15.32
CA PRO A 45 -2.51 8.83 -15.74
C PRO A 45 -1.56 9.14 -14.58
N TRP A 46 -1.40 8.19 -13.65
CA TRP A 46 -0.54 8.34 -12.49
C TRP A 46 0.95 8.28 -12.84
N THR A 47 1.73 9.12 -12.18
CA THR A 47 3.18 9.05 -12.17
C THR A 47 3.65 8.12 -11.05
N LYS A 48 4.86 7.57 -11.17
CA LYS A 48 5.49 6.78 -10.10
C LYS A 48 5.56 7.52 -8.77
N TYR A 49 5.77 8.84 -8.82
CA TYR A 49 5.78 9.68 -7.62
C TYR A 49 4.41 9.75 -6.95
N GLU A 50 3.34 9.98 -7.73
CA GLU A 50 1.98 10.00 -7.19
C GLU A 50 1.56 8.65 -6.63
N LEU A 51 1.94 7.54 -7.28
CA LEU A 51 1.67 6.19 -6.77
C LEU A 51 2.41 5.92 -5.45
N SER A 52 3.67 6.34 -5.35
CA SER A 52 4.44 6.26 -4.10
C SER A 52 3.79 7.08 -2.98
N LEU A 53 3.34 8.30 -3.30
CA LEU A 53 2.63 9.16 -2.34
C LEU A 53 1.31 8.53 -1.90
N ILE A 54 0.51 7.99 -2.81
CA ILE A 54 -0.73 7.26 -2.48
C ILE A 54 -0.43 6.08 -1.57
N SER A 55 0.61 5.28 -1.85
CA SER A 55 1.02 4.17 -0.99
C SER A 55 1.35 4.64 0.43
N SER A 56 2.13 5.72 0.56
CA SER A 56 2.47 6.31 1.85
C SER A 56 1.26 6.85 2.62
N LEU A 57 0.31 7.47 1.91
CA LEU A 57 -0.95 7.95 2.50
C LEU A 57 -1.84 6.80 2.97
N HIS A 58 -1.87 5.68 2.23
CA HIS A 58 -2.56 4.46 2.66
C HIS A 58 -1.94 3.87 3.93
N ALA A 59 -0.60 3.78 3.99
CA ALA A 59 0.10 3.28 5.17
C ALA A 59 -0.23 4.11 6.42
N THR A 60 -0.29 5.44 6.27
CA THR A 60 -0.62 6.38 7.35
C THR A 60 -2.12 6.56 7.61
N ALA A 61 -2.98 5.78 6.93
CA ALA A 61 -4.44 5.91 6.97
C ALA A 61 -4.95 7.34 6.69
N ASN A 62 -4.20 8.14 5.91
CA ASN A 62 -4.58 9.49 5.50
C ASN A 62 -5.47 9.46 4.24
N TYR A 63 -6.62 8.80 4.38
CA TYR A 63 -7.62 8.67 3.32
C TYR A 63 -8.17 10.01 2.82
N PRO A 64 -8.37 11.05 3.65
CA PRO A 64 -8.81 12.35 3.13
C PRO A 64 -7.88 12.91 2.05
N GLU A 65 -6.56 12.79 2.22
CA GLU A 65 -5.60 13.26 1.22
C GLU A 65 -5.59 12.36 -0.02
N VAL A 66 -5.71 11.04 0.13
CA VAL A 66 -5.89 10.12 -1.02
C VAL A 66 -7.10 10.55 -1.87
N MET A 67 -8.24 10.80 -1.21
CA MET A 67 -9.46 11.22 -1.89
C MET A 67 -9.36 12.61 -2.51
N LYS A 68 -8.51 13.48 -1.97
CA LYS A 68 -8.17 14.77 -2.57
C LYS A 68 -7.31 14.57 -3.82
N MET A 69 -6.24 13.79 -3.75
CA MET A 69 -5.37 13.49 -4.89
C MET A 69 -6.16 12.89 -6.07
N VAL A 70 -7.06 11.95 -5.82
CA VAL A 70 -7.91 11.37 -6.89
C VAL A 70 -8.83 12.41 -7.53
N ARG A 71 -9.43 13.30 -6.73
CA ARG A 71 -10.25 14.40 -7.27
C ARG A 71 -9.42 15.36 -8.11
N ASP A 72 -8.29 15.81 -7.57
CA ASP A 72 -7.39 16.74 -8.24
C ASP A 72 -6.90 16.15 -9.57
N LYS A 73 -6.51 14.86 -9.56
CA LYS A 73 -6.10 14.15 -10.78
C LYS A 73 -7.23 14.03 -11.80
N LEU A 74 -8.44 13.71 -11.37
CA LEU A 74 -9.61 13.59 -12.24
C LEU A 74 -9.99 14.93 -12.90
N LEU A 75 -9.77 16.07 -12.23
CA LEU A 75 -10.05 17.39 -12.78
C LEU A 75 -9.14 17.74 -13.96
N ILE A 76 -7.88 17.33 -13.91
CA ILE A 76 -6.86 17.69 -14.91
C ILE A 76 -6.65 16.62 -15.99
N SER A 77 -7.19 15.42 -15.80
CA SER A 77 -6.99 14.29 -16.71
C SER A 77 -8.10 14.21 -17.76
N ASP A 78 -7.71 13.93 -19.00
CA ASP A 78 -8.64 13.53 -20.05
C ASP A 78 -9.08 12.08 -19.83
N VAL A 79 -10.30 11.90 -19.34
CA VAL A 79 -10.87 10.62 -18.96
C VAL A 79 -12.23 10.50 -19.62
N ALA A 80 -12.52 9.33 -20.22
CA ALA A 80 -13.78 9.07 -20.87
C ALA A 80 -14.98 9.35 -19.91
N PRO A 81 -16.09 9.93 -20.40
CA PRO A 81 -17.21 10.33 -19.55
C PRO A 81 -17.77 9.20 -18.67
N ASN A 82 -17.74 7.96 -19.15
CA ASN A 82 -18.20 6.81 -18.37
C ASN A 82 -17.29 6.52 -17.17
N ASP A 83 -15.98 6.55 -17.38
CA ASP A 83 -15.01 6.26 -16.32
C ASP A 83 -14.93 7.39 -15.30
N ARG A 84 -15.07 8.65 -15.74
CA ARG A 84 -15.27 9.79 -14.84
C ARG A 84 -16.45 9.58 -13.89
N ARG A 85 -17.61 9.16 -14.40
CA ARG A 85 -18.80 8.87 -13.56
C ARG A 85 -18.55 7.72 -12.57
N LYS A 86 -17.81 6.68 -12.98
CA LYS A 86 -17.44 5.56 -12.09
C LYS A 86 -16.54 6.05 -10.96
N ILE A 87 -15.51 6.84 -11.26
CA ILE A 87 -14.59 7.41 -10.28
C ILE A 87 -15.37 8.32 -9.32
N GLU A 88 -16.22 9.22 -9.81
CA GLU A 88 -17.02 10.11 -8.96
C GLU A 88 -17.98 9.35 -8.03
N ARG A 89 -18.59 8.27 -8.52
CA ARG A 89 -19.41 7.37 -7.68
C ARG A 89 -18.56 6.70 -6.61
N MET A 90 -17.38 6.22 -6.99
CA MET A 90 -16.44 5.56 -6.08
C MET A 90 -15.98 6.54 -4.98
N LEU A 91 -15.64 7.77 -5.35
CA LEU A 91 -15.25 8.82 -4.40
C LEU A 91 -16.36 9.14 -3.38
N LYS A 92 -17.63 9.02 -3.78
CA LYS A 92 -18.76 9.18 -2.85
C LYS A 92 -18.91 7.98 -1.93
N SER A 93 -18.75 6.76 -2.43
CA SER A 93 -18.92 5.53 -1.64
C SER A 93 -17.75 5.23 -0.70
N LEU A 94 -16.54 5.66 -1.07
CA LEU A 94 -15.31 5.47 -0.29
C LEU A 94 -15.00 6.68 0.59
N ARG A 95 -15.98 7.53 0.91
CA ARG A 95 -15.72 8.70 1.73
C ARG A 95 -15.25 8.26 3.13
N PRO A 96 -14.05 8.66 3.58
CA PRO A 96 -13.57 8.28 4.89
C PRO A 96 -14.40 8.92 6.00
N PRO A 97 -14.67 8.19 7.10
CA PRO A 97 -15.27 8.76 8.30
C PRO A 97 -14.41 9.90 8.89
N PRO A 98 -15.01 10.88 9.60
CA PRO A 98 -14.28 12.02 10.16
C PRO A 98 -13.12 11.67 11.10
N VAL A 99 -13.12 10.46 11.69
CA VAL A 99 -12.03 9.96 12.53
C VAL A 99 -10.67 9.96 11.81
N PHE A 100 -10.67 9.85 10.47
CA PHE A 100 -9.45 9.86 9.65
C PHE A 100 -8.90 11.25 9.35
N ASN A 101 -9.58 12.34 9.71
CA ASN A 101 -9.07 13.70 9.48
C ASN A 101 -7.82 14.01 10.34
N SER A 102 -7.68 13.34 11.48
CA SER A 102 -6.58 13.51 12.42
C SER A 102 -6.30 12.19 13.15
N PHE A 103 -6.34 11.08 12.39
CA PHE A 103 -6.20 9.75 12.97
C PHE A 103 -4.81 9.55 13.58
N LEU A 104 -3.76 9.84 12.82
CA LEU A 104 -2.39 9.92 13.34
C LEU A 104 -2.01 11.37 13.57
N ASN A 105 -1.28 11.65 14.65
CA ASN A 105 -0.57 12.90 14.79
C ASN A 105 0.71 12.91 13.92
N GLU A 106 1.41 14.05 13.85
CA GLU A 106 2.59 14.20 12.99
C GLU A 106 3.71 13.21 13.32
N HIS A 107 3.94 12.94 14.61
CA HIS A 107 4.96 12.01 15.08
C HIS A 107 4.61 10.57 14.72
N GLU A 108 3.38 10.14 15.00
CA GLU A 108 2.88 8.80 14.65
C GLU A 108 2.89 8.58 13.14
N ALA A 109 2.54 9.61 12.36
CA ALA A 109 2.59 9.54 10.91
C ALA A 109 4.03 9.40 10.39
N GLU A 110 5.01 10.01 11.05
CA GLU A 110 6.43 9.86 10.70
C GLU A 110 6.96 8.47 11.05
N GLU A 111 6.58 7.92 12.21
CA GLU A 111 6.89 6.52 12.57
C GLU A 111 6.39 5.55 11.51
N VAL A 112 5.13 5.72 11.08
CA VAL A 112 4.53 4.88 10.04
C VAL A 112 5.20 5.09 8.68
N ARG A 113 5.52 6.32 8.29
CA ARG A 113 6.23 6.59 7.03
C ARG A 113 7.59 5.91 7.01
N LYS A 114 8.34 6.01 8.11
CA LYS A 114 9.64 5.36 8.26
C LYS A 114 9.50 3.83 8.13
N ALA A 115 8.63 3.22 8.94
CA ALA A 115 8.38 1.78 8.90
C ALA A 115 7.94 1.29 7.51
N HIS A 116 7.03 2.02 6.84
CA HIS A 116 6.60 1.71 5.49
C HIS A 116 7.75 1.77 4.47
N SER A 117 8.63 2.79 4.56
CA SER A 117 9.80 2.90 3.68
C SER A 117 10.83 1.78 3.87
N GLU A 118 10.90 1.24 5.08
CA GLU A 118 11.74 0.10 5.46
C GLU A 118 11.07 -1.25 5.16
N LYS A 119 9.84 -1.24 4.59
CA LYS A 119 8.98 -2.41 4.38
C LYS A 119 8.68 -3.19 5.66
N ASN A 120 8.73 -2.53 6.81
CA ASN A 120 8.40 -3.11 8.11
C ASN A 120 6.89 -3.01 8.35
N VAL A 121 6.17 -4.05 7.95
CA VAL A 121 4.70 -4.12 8.07
C VAL A 121 4.27 -4.21 9.53
N ASP A 122 5.03 -4.91 10.37
CA ASP A 122 4.69 -5.12 11.77
C ASP A 122 4.65 -3.79 12.54
N ASP A 123 5.64 -2.91 12.32
CA ASP A 123 5.67 -1.59 12.96
C ASP A 123 4.55 -0.67 12.45
N VAL A 124 4.20 -0.75 11.16
CA VAL A 124 3.02 -0.04 10.63
C VAL A 124 1.76 -0.51 11.35
N LEU A 125 1.53 -1.82 11.41
CA LEU A 125 0.36 -2.39 12.07
C LEU A 125 0.33 -2.11 13.57
N TYR A 126 1.49 -2.07 14.22
CA TYR A 126 1.61 -1.73 15.64
C TYR A 126 1.11 -0.31 15.92
N VAL A 127 1.57 0.69 15.16
CA VAL A 127 1.12 2.09 15.36
C VAL A 127 -0.36 2.25 15.05
N ILE A 128 -0.84 1.67 13.94
CA ILE A 128 -2.26 1.72 13.57
C ILE A 128 -3.14 1.02 14.62
N GLY A 129 -2.74 -0.16 15.08
CA GLY A 129 -3.45 -0.95 16.09
C GLY A 129 -3.51 -0.24 17.44
N ARG A 130 -2.39 0.34 17.89
CA ARG A 130 -2.34 1.20 19.07
C ARG A 130 -3.29 2.38 18.91
N LYS A 131 -3.31 3.03 17.73
CA LYS A 131 -4.20 4.17 17.54
C LYS A 131 -5.68 3.79 17.58
N LEU A 132 -6.02 2.65 17.01
CA LEU A 132 -7.38 2.11 17.09
C LEU A 132 -7.79 1.83 18.55
N SER A 133 -6.90 1.31 19.39
CA SER A 133 -7.23 1.00 20.79
C SER A 133 -7.39 2.26 21.66
N GLU A 134 -6.77 3.38 21.29
CA GLU A 134 -6.94 4.68 21.94
C GLU A 134 -8.27 5.37 21.60
N LEU A 135 -8.94 4.96 20.51
CA LEU A 135 -10.20 5.58 20.10
C LEU A 135 -11.37 5.14 21.01
N PRO A 136 -12.32 6.05 21.28
CA PRO A 136 -13.63 5.68 21.84
C PRO A 136 -14.29 4.59 21.01
N ASP A 137 -14.98 3.64 21.66
CA ASP A 137 -15.55 2.44 21.03
C ASP A 137 -16.32 2.73 19.74
N PHE A 138 -17.21 3.72 19.77
CA PHE A 138 -17.99 4.12 18.60
C PHE A 138 -17.15 4.62 17.41
N LEU A 139 -16.03 5.31 17.67
CA LEU A 139 -15.12 5.78 16.63
C LEU A 139 -14.19 4.66 16.14
N ARG A 140 -13.77 3.78 17.05
CA ARG A 140 -12.99 2.58 16.73
C ARG A 140 -13.78 1.67 15.79
N ASP A 141 -15.04 1.40 16.09
CA ASP A 141 -15.90 0.53 15.27
C ASP A 141 -16.10 1.10 13.86
N GLN A 142 -16.27 2.43 13.75
CA GLN A 142 -16.34 3.11 12.46
C GLN A 142 -15.02 2.98 11.68
N ALA A 143 -13.89 3.19 12.33
CA ALA A 143 -12.57 3.07 11.71
C ALA A 143 -12.33 1.63 11.23
N VAL A 144 -12.55 0.63 12.09
CA VAL A 144 -12.39 -0.80 11.76
C VAL A 144 -13.32 -1.21 10.62
N THR A 145 -14.59 -0.81 10.66
CA THR A 145 -15.54 -1.10 9.57
C THR A 145 -15.07 -0.51 8.24
N TYR A 146 -14.57 0.73 8.25
CA TYR A 146 -14.07 1.37 7.06
C TYR A 146 -12.82 0.66 6.51
N LEU A 147 -11.84 0.37 7.38
CA LEU A 147 -10.61 -0.32 7.01
C LEU A 147 -10.91 -1.70 6.43
N THR A 148 -11.72 -2.50 7.10
CA THR A 148 -12.05 -3.88 6.66
C THR A 148 -12.86 -3.93 5.37
N LYS A 149 -13.78 -2.98 5.16
CA LYS A 149 -14.62 -2.93 3.96
C LYS A 149 -13.86 -2.46 2.71
N HIS A 150 -12.82 -1.65 2.90
CA HIS A 150 -12.15 -0.93 1.82
C HIS A 150 -10.67 -1.31 1.62
N THR A 151 -10.14 -2.22 2.46
CA THR A 151 -8.85 -2.87 2.19
C THR A 151 -9.07 -3.94 1.11
N PRO A 152 -8.32 -3.91 -0.01
CA PRO A 152 -8.40 -4.96 -1.02
C PRO A 152 -8.09 -6.32 -0.38
N THR A 153 -9.01 -7.29 -0.49
CA THR A 153 -8.83 -8.68 -0.04
C THR A 153 -7.98 -9.51 -1.01
N ILE A 154 -7.24 -8.87 -1.91
CA ILE A 154 -6.32 -9.60 -2.79
C ILE A 154 -5.10 -9.91 -1.91
N GLN A 155 -5.05 -11.13 -1.40
CA GLN A 155 -3.82 -11.66 -0.83
C GLN A 155 -2.72 -11.53 -1.89
N PRO A 156 -1.49 -11.14 -1.53
CA PRO A 156 -0.38 -11.32 -2.44
C PRO A 156 -0.39 -12.78 -2.90
N PRO A 157 -0.14 -13.08 -4.19
CA PRO A 157 -0.05 -14.46 -4.64
C PRO A 157 0.94 -15.20 -3.73
N ASP A 158 0.55 -16.39 -3.26
CA ASP A 158 1.46 -17.28 -2.55
C ASP A 158 2.64 -17.56 -3.48
N PHE A 159 3.82 -17.08 -3.10
CA PHE A 159 5.10 -17.45 -3.71
C PHE A 159 5.74 -18.56 -2.90
#